data_AF-A0A0D6L944-F1
#
_entry.id   AF-A0A0D6L944-F1
#
_cell.length_a   1.000
_cell.length_b   1.000
_cell.length_c   1.000
_cell.angle_alpha   90.00
_cell.angle_beta   90.00
_cell.angle_gamma   90.00
#
_symmetry.space_group_name_H-M   'P 1'
#
loop_
_entity.id
_entity.type
_entity.pdbx_description
1 polymer ?
#
loop_
_entity_poly.entity_id
_entity_poly.type
_entity_poly.pdbx_seq_one_letter_code
_entity_poly.pdbx_strand_id
1 'polypeptide(L)' 'MIPSYVRAIPNGTEVGDFLALDLGGTNFRVLLIKLKGHDAEMTGKVYEIPQAIQRGTGEAMECFYQIHS' A
#
# COMPACT_ATOMS: atom_id res chain seq x y z
N MET A 1 -18.13 -3.36 15.63
CA MET A 1 -17.17 -2.25 15.40
C MET A 1 -15.81 -2.73 15.82
N ILE A 2 -14.83 -2.72 14.92
CA ILE A 2 -13.46 -3.22 15.19
C ILE A 2 -12.55 -2.00 15.51
N PRO A 3 -11.68 -2.05 16.53
CA PRO A 3 -10.74 -0.97 16.82
C PRO A 3 -9.77 -0.71 15.67
N SER A 4 -9.55 0.56 15.31
CA SER A 4 -8.64 0.95 14.22
C SER A 4 -7.17 1.07 14.63
N TYR A 5 -6.88 1.10 15.93
CA TYR A 5 -5.53 1.32 16.49
C TYR A 5 -4.86 2.65 16.10
N VAL A 6 -5.61 3.59 15.52
CA VAL A 6 -5.13 4.97 15.27
C VAL A 6 -5.21 5.75 16.59
N ARG A 7 -4.04 6.06 17.17
CA ARG A 7 -3.94 6.71 18.50
C ARG A 7 -3.78 8.23 18.47
N ALA A 8 -3.51 8.80 17.30
CA ALA A 8 -3.35 10.24 17.10
C ALA A 8 -3.83 10.63 15.70
N ILE A 9 -4.32 11.86 15.58
CA ILE A 9 -4.74 12.45 14.30
C ILE A 9 -3.55 13.18 13.69
N PRO A 10 -3.27 13.02 12.38
CA PRO A 10 -2.23 13.77 11.71
C PRO A 10 -2.45 15.27 11.82
N ASN A 11 -1.37 16.03 11.95
CA ASN A 11 -1.42 17.49 12.14
C ASN A 11 -0.73 18.30 11.04
N GLY A 12 -0.21 17.62 10.00
CA GLY A 12 0.46 18.25 8.86
C GLY A 12 1.90 18.64 9.12
N THR A 13 2.51 18.19 10.22
CA THR A 13 3.94 18.37 10.52
C THR A 13 4.76 17.11 10.24
N GLU A 14 4.11 16.06 9.74
CA GLU A 14 4.75 14.79 9.41
C GLU A 14 5.79 14.98 8.30
N VAL A 15 6.95 14.37 8.49
CA VAL A 15 8.05 14.38 7.53
C VAL A 15 8.60 12.98 7.38
N GLY A 16 9.01 12.64 6.16
CA GLY A 16 9.65 11.35 5.86
C GLY A 16 9.09 10.67 4.62
N ASP A 17 9.74 9.56 4.28
CA ASP A 17 9.38 8.72 3.14
C ASP A 17 8.61 7.50 3.66
N PHE A 18 7.39 7.32 3.16
CA PHE A 18 6.46 6.27 3.57
C PHE A 18 6.10 5.42 2.37
N LEU A 19 5.93 4.11 2.61
CA LEU A 19 5.36 3.19 1.63
C LEU A 19 3.92 2.88 2.01
N ALA A 20 3.02 3.00 1.04
CA ALA A 20 1.65 2.53 1.15
C ALA A 20 1.38 1.42 0.14
N LEU A 21 0.73 0.37 0.61
CA LEU A 21 0.29 -0.78 -0.18
C LEU A 21 -1.24 -0.83 -0.12
N ASP A 22 -1.88 -0.83 -1.29
CA ASP A 22 -3.32 -0.89 -1.44
C ASP A 22 -3.68 -2.17 -2.21
N LEU A 23 -4.38 -3.07 -1.54
CA LEU A 23 -4.71 -4.40 -2.04
C LEU A 23 -6.19 -4.43 -2.44
N GLY A 24 -6.44 -4.23 -3.73
CA GLY A 24 -7.75 -4.48 -4.33
C GLY A 24 -7.92 -5.95 -4.73
N GLY A 25 -9.12 -6.29 -5.20
CA GLY A 25 -9.40 -7.64 -5.70
C GLY A 25 -8.73 -7.94 -7.05
N THR A 26 -8.59 -6.93 -7.92
CA THR A 26 -8.06 -7.10 -9.28
C THR A 26 -6.72 -6.41 -9.50
N ASN A 27 -6.42 -5.40 -8.70
CA ASN A 27 -5.18 -4.63 -8.81
C ASN A 27 -4.61 -4.43 -7.42
N PHE A 28 -3.28 -4.36 -7.34
CA PHE A 28 -2.61 -3.79 -6.18
C PHE A 28 -1.77 -2.58 -6.60
N ARG A 29 -1.60 -1.66 -5.67
CA ARG A 29 -0.87 -0.42 -5.89
C ARG A 29 0.19 -0.23 -4.81
N VAL A 30 1.39 0.13 -5.25
CA VAL A 30 2.51 0.54 -4.38
C VAL A 30 2.70 2.03 -4.56
N LEU A 31 2.71 2.78 -3.46
CA LEU A 31 2.95 4.22 -3.42
C LEU A 31 4.15 4.53 -2.54
N LEU A 32 5.09 5.30 -3.08
CA LEU A 32 6.05 6.06 -2.29
C LEU A 32 5.49 7.45 -2.04
N ILE A 33 5.30 7.78 -0.77
CA ILE A 33 4.77 9.06 -0.30
C ILE A 33 5.88 9.78 0.43
N LYS A 34 6.25 10.97 -0.04
CA LYS A 34 7.24 11.83 0.61
C LYS A 34 6.52 13.00 1.27
N LEU A 35 6.50 13.01 2.60
CA LEU A 35 5.90 14.09 3.38
C LEU A 35 6.99 15.09 3.77
N LYS A 36 6.70 16.38 3.57
CA LYS A 36 7.55 17.52 3.93
C LYS A 36 6.73 18.55 4.72
N GLY A 37 6.02 18.10 5.75
CA GLY A 37 5.05 18.91 6.49
C GLY A 37 3.78 19.12 5.68
N HIS A 38 3.52 20.35 5.26
CA HIS A 38 2.32 20.70 4.50
C HIS A 38 2.36 20.27 3.03
N ASP A 39 3.53 19.86 2.52
CA ASP A 39 3.70 19.38 1.16
C ASP A 39 3.81 17.84 1.12
N ALA A 40 3.22 17.25 0.08
CA ALA A 40 3.29 15.82 -0.18
C ALA A 40 3.56 15.54 -1.66
N GLU A 41 4.54 14.67 -1.93
CA GLU A 41 4.80 14.13 -3.26
C GLU A 41 4.48 12.63 -3.25
N MET A 42 3.79 12.16 -4.30
CA MET A 42 3.42 10.74 -4.43
C MET A 42 3.88 10.20 -5.77
N THR A 43 4.55 9.05 -5.75
CA THR A 43 4.90 8.29 -6.95
C THR A 43 4.42 6.85 -6.76
N GLY A 44 3.80 6.29 -7.79
CA GLY A 44 3.15 4.98 -7.68
C GLY A 44 3.28 4.09 -8.89
N LYS A 45 3.08 2.80 -8.66
CA LYS A 45 2.86 1.79 -9.68
C LYS A 45 1.61 0.98 -9.35
N VAL A 46 0.87 0.61 -10.39
CA VAL A 46 -0.29 -0.26 -10.31
C VAL A 46 0.05 -1.56 -11.04
N TYR A 47 -0.36 -2.67 -10.45
CA TYR A 47 -0.12 -3.99 -10.96
C TYR A 47 -1.43 -4.77 -10.97
N GLU A 48 -1.71 -5.44 -12.07
CA GLU A 48 -2.87 -6.32 -12.20
C GLU A 48 -2.58 -7.66 -11.52
N ILE A 49 -3.53 -8.14 -10.71
CA ILE A 49 -3.44 -9.43 -10.02
C ILE A 49 -4.07 -10.49 -10.93
N PRO A 50 -3.31 -11.49 -11.40
CA PRO A 50 -3.88 -12.56 -12.24
C PRO A 50 -4.98 -13.34 -11.51
N GLN A 51 -6.03 -13.75 -12.21
CA GLN A 51 -7.14 -14.52 -11.61
C GLN A 51 -6.69 -15.80 -10.89
N ALA A 52 -5.62 -16.44 -11.36
CA ALA A 52 -5.05 -17.62 -10.72
C ALA A 52 -4.51 -17.32 -9.31
N ILE A 53 -3.98 -16.11 -9.10
CA ILE A 53 -3.50 -15.64 -7.79
C ILE A 53 -4.68 -15.23 -6.91
N GLN A 54 -5.68 -14.53 -7.47
CA GLN A 54 -6.90 -14.14 -6.74
C GLN A 54 -7.67 -15.34 -6.16
N ARG A 55 -7.67 -16.46 -6.88
CA ARG A 55 -8.33 -17.72 -6.48
C ARG A 55 -7.35 -18.73 -5.88
N GLY A 56 -6.08 -18.36 -5.76
CA GLY A 56 -5.00 -19.20 -5.26
C GLY A 56 -4.93 -19.24 -3.74
N THR A 57 -3.89 -19.87 -3.20
CA THR A 57 -3.61 -19.88 -1.75
C THR A 57 -2.94 -18.57 -1.32
N GLY A 58 -2.89 -18.31 -0.01
CA GLY A 58 -2.19 -17.15 0.55
C GLY A 58 -0.70 -17.11 0.19
N GLU A 59 -0.05 -18.28 0.08
CA GLU A 59 1.35 -18.40 -0.35
C GLU A 59 1.57 -17.92 -1.79
N ALA A 60 0.60 -18.15 -2.68
CA ALA A 60 0.67 -17.69 -4.06
C ALA A 60 0.61 -16.15 -4.14
N MET A 61 -0.21 -15.52 -3.28
CA MET A 61 -0.24 -14.06 -3.12
C MET A 61 1.09 -13.54 -2.57
N GLU A 62 1.65 -14.17 -1.54
CA GLU A 62 2.94 -13.77 -0.96
C GLU A 62 4.08 -13.81 -1.98
N CYS A 63 4.18 -14.89 -2.76
CA CYS A 63 5.17 -15.02 -3.83
C CYS A 63 5.02 -13.94 -4.90
N PHE A 64 3.79 -13.60 -5.26
CA PHE A 64 3.50 -12.54 -6.22
C PHE A 64 4.00 -11.16 -5.76
N TYR A 65 3.89 -10.83 -4.47
CA TYR A 65 4.46 -9.58 -3.92
C TYR A 65 5.98 -9.55 -3.99
N GLN A 66 6.67 -10.66 -3.70
CA GLN A 66 8.15 -10.70 -3.72
C GLN A 66 8.74 -10.47 -5.11
N ILE A 67 8.02 -10.83 -6.18
CA ILE A 67 8.50 -10.67 -7.56
C ILE A 67 8.35 -9.22 -8.08
N HIS A 68 7.38 -8.46 -7.55
CA HIS A 68 7.00 -7.15 -8.08
C HIS A 68 7.43 -5.95 -7.22
N SER A 69 8.11 -6.22 -6.09
CA SER A 69 8.62 -5.22 -5.13
C SER A 69 10.05 -4.82 -5.41
#